data_AF-A0A4Y5MZA7-F1
#
_entry.id   AF-A0A4Y5MZA7-F1
#
_cell.length_a   1.000
_cell.length_b   1.000
_cell.length_c   1.000
_cell.angle_alpha   90.00
_cell.angle_beta   90.00
_cell.angle_gamma   90.00
#
_symmetry.space_group_name_H-M   'P 1'
#
loop_
_entity.id
_entity.type
_entity.pdbx_description
1 polymer ?
#
loop_
_entity_poly.entity_id
_entity_poly.type
_entity_poly.pdbx_seq_one_letter_code
_entity_poly.pdbx_strand_id
1 'polypeptide(L)'
;MQLIAEYLKRKVLIIEREKTSYVEKAYEIRTDNFESKVKLFEYLNKFPLFGYKYYAQLNIEKIHLVVANKEHLTIEGKNKIKEYNNFVKYDSTLNYTWDHLNKFYNN
;
A
#
# COMPACT_ATOMS: atom_id res chain seq x y z
N MET A 1 -9.04 14.94 -5.16
CA MET A 1 -8.29 14.75 -3.90
C MET A 1 -9.18 14.80 -2.66
N GLN A 2 -10.02 15.82 -2.50
CA GLN A 2 -10.87 15.97 -1.30
C GLN A 2 -11.79 14.77 -1.03
N LEU A 3 -12.50 14.25 -2.03
CA LEU A 3 -13.35 13.05 -1.90
C LEU A 3 -12.57 11.80 -1.43
N ILE A 4 -11.34 11.62 -1.93
CA ILE A 4 -10.47 10.50 -1.52
C ILE A 4 -10.07 10.67 -0.06
N ALA A 5 -9.73 11.90 0.35
CA ALA A 5 -9.36 12.20 1.72
C ALA A 5 -10.52 11.94 2.68
N GLU A 6 -11.74 12.37 2.32
CA GLU A 6 -12.96 12.12 3.08
C GLU A 6 -13.26 10.62 3.22
N TYR A 7 -13.21 9.88 2.12
CA TYR A 7 -13.40 8.42 2.14
C TYR A 7 -12.43 7.73 3.11
N LEU A 8 -11.14 8.08 3.01
CA LEU A 8 -10.07 7.53 3.85
C LEU A 8 -10.03 8.13 5.26
N LYS A 9 -10.91 9.07 5.61
CA LYS A 9 -10.90 9.82 6.89
C LYS A 9 -9.56 10.51 7.16
N ARG A 10 -8.96 11.08 6.13
CA ARG A 10 -7.70 11.83 6.16
C ARG A 10 -7.92 13.25 5.64
N LYS A 11 -6.87 14.06 5.74
CA LYS A 11 -6.82 15.41 5.18
C LYS A 11 -5.90 15.41 3.97
N VAL A 12 -6.16 16.30 3.02
CA VAL A 12 -5.21 16.60 1.95
C VAL A 12 -4.09 17.46 2.54
N LEU A 13 -2.85 17.02 2.36
CA LEU A 13 -1.66 17.78 2.71
C LEU A 13 -1.14 18.45 1.45
N ILE A 14 -0.73 19.71 1.57
CA ILE A 14 0.03 20.40 0.53
C ILE A 14 1.49 20.25 0.91
N ILE A 15 2.27 19.70 -0.01
CA ILE A 15 3.69 19.44 0.19
C ILE A 15 4.49 20.21 -0.86
N GLU A 16 5.60 20.77 -0.41
CA GLU A 16 6.61 21.37 -1.26
C GLU A 16 7.94 20.66 -0.98
N ARG A 17 8.59 20.14 -2.02
CA ARG A 17 9.89 19.47 -1.91
C ARG A 17 10.88 20.17 -2.82
N GLU A 18 11.95 20.68 -2.24
CA GLU A 18 13.07 21.20 -3.00
C GLU A 18 13.78 20.03 -3.69
N LYS A 19 13.86 20.10 -5.03
CA LYS A 19 14.68 19.22 -5.86
C LYS A 19 15.83 20.04 -6.43
N THR A 20 16.86 19.35 -6.92
CA THR A 20 18.08 19.99 -7.43
C THR A 20 17.82 21.06 -8.50
N SER A 21 16.79 20.90 -9.32
CA SER A 21 16.48 21.81 -10.43
C SER A 21 15.10 22.47 -10.38
N TYR A 22 14.23 22.11 -9.43
CA TYR A 22 12.88 22.66 -9.32
C TYR A 22 12.28 22.46 -7.93
N VAL A 23 11.20 23.17 -7.62
CA VAL A 23 10.37 22.91 -6.44
C VAL A 23 9.18 22.05 -6.85
N GLU A 24 9.09 20.83 -6.31
CA GLU A 24 7.94 19.95 -6.50
C GLU A 24 6.83 20.40 -5.56
N LYS A 25 5.69 20.85 -6.10
CA LYS A 25 4.46 21.09 -5.34
C LYS A 25 3.48 19.96 -5.59
N ALA A 26 2.96 19.34 -4.53
CA ALA A 26 2.01 18.23 -4.66
C ALA A 26 0.95 18.22 -3.56
N TYR A 27 -0.14 17.51 -3.84
CA TYR A 27 -1.16 17.16 -2.86
C TYR A 27 -0.97 15.71 -2.42
N GLU A 28 -0.85 15.48 -1.11
CA GLU A 28 -0.60 14.16 -0.53
C GLU A 28 -1.71 13.77 0.43
N ILE A 29 -2.16 12.52 0.40
CA ILE A 29 -3.03 11.92 1.42
C ILE A 29 -2.26 10.77 2.05
N ARG A 30 -2.01 10.86 3.36
CA ARG A 30 -1.27 9.83 4.10
C ARG A 30 -2.22 8.92 4.88
N THR A 31 -2.14 7.62 4.65
CA THR A 31 -2.81 6.59 5.44
C THR A 31 -1.83 5.99 6.45
N ASP A 32 -1.40 6.79 7.42
CA ASP A 32 -0.42 6.42 8.45
C ASP A 32 -1.08 5.83 9.72
N ASN A 33 -2.32 6.20 10.00
CA ASN A 33 -3.11 5.62 11.09
C ASN A 33 -3.73 4.27 10.71
N PHE A 34 -4.19 3.52 11.72
CA PHE A 34 -4.76 2.18 11.54
C PHE A 34 -6.05 2.19 10.70
N GLU A 35 -7.03 3.02 11.06
CA GLU A 35 -8.35 3.06 10.43
C GLU A 35 -8.27 3.36 8.91
N SER A 36 -7.46 4.33 8.51
CA SER A 36 -7.31 4.71 7.11
C SER A 36 -6.60 3.64 6.27
N LYS A 37 -5.67 2.87 6.86
CA LYS A 37 -5.05 1.71 6.21
C LYS A 37 -6.07 0.61 5.96
N VAL A 38 -6.89 0.28 6.97
CA VAL A 38 -7.94 -0.75 6.85
C VAL A 38 -8.91 -0.38 5.72
N LYS A 39 -9.43 0.85 5.71
CA LYS A 39 -10.31 1.34 4.64
C LYS A 39 -9.68 1.28 3.25
N LEU A 40 -8.37 1.57 3.16
CA LEU A 40 -7.64 1.48 1.91
C LEU A 40 -7.53 0.02 1.44
N PHE A 41 -7.17 -0.91 2.34
CA PHE A 41 -7.10 -2.34 2.01
C PHE A 41 -8.46 -2.90 1.59
N GLU A 42 -9.54 -2.57 2.29
CA GLU A 42 -10.90 -2.97 1.91
C GLU A 42 -11.25 -2.53 0.49
N TYR A 43 -10.94 -1.27 0.15
CA TYR A 43 -11.16 -0.75 -1.21
C TYR A 43 -10.31 -1.51 -2.24
N LEU A 44 -9.02 -1.68 -1.98
CA LEU A 44 -8.09 -2.30 -2.93
C LEU A 44 -8.27 -3.83 -3.03
N ASN A 45 -8.85 -4.49 -2.03
CA ASN A 45 -9.22 -5.89 -2.09
C ASN A 45 -10.48 -6.09 -2.95
N LYS A 46 -11.39 -5.10 -2.94
CA LYS A 46 -12.55 -5.07 -3.84
C LYS A 46 -12.18 -4.65 -5.27
N PHE A 47 -11.23 -3.73 -5.42
CA PHE A 47 -10.77 -3.18 -6.68
C PHE A 47 -9.24 -3.33 -6.80
N PRO A 48 -8.75 -4.52 -7.18
CA PRO A 48 -7.32 -4.82 -7.21
C PRO A 48 -6.51 -3.87 -8.09
N LEU A 49 -5.31 -3.54 -7.63
CA LEU A 49 -4.36 -2.76 -8.42
C LEU A 49 -3.87 -3.55 -9.65
N PHE A 50 -3.42 -2.81 -10.66
CA PHE A 50 -2.79 -3.39 -11.84
C PHE A 50 -1.31 -3.70 -11.55
N GLY A 51 -0.85 -4.85 -12.07
CA GLY A 51 0.56 -5.23 -12.12
C GLY A 51 1.18 -5.54 -10.77
N TYR A 52 2.50 -5.38 -10.67
CA TYR A 52 3.24 -5.73 -9.45
C TYR A 52 2.72 -5.02 -8.19
N LYS A 53 2.07 -3.86 -8.34
CA LYS A 53 1.50 -3.11 -7.22
C LYS A 53 0.40 -3.86 -6.48
N TYR A 54 -0.30 -4.78 -7.13
CA TYR A 54 -1.22 -5.69 -6.46
C TYR A 54 -0.48 -6.57 -5.44
N TYR A 55 0.59 -7.23 -5.87
CA TYR A 55 1.40 -8.06 -4.97
C TYR A 55 2.07 -7.22 -3.88
N ALA A 56 2.50 -6.00 -4.21
CA ALA A 56 3.04 -5.07 -3.22
C ALA A 56 2.00 -4.71 -2.15
N GLN A 57 0.76 -4.40 -2.54
CA GLN A 57 -0.35 -4.16 -1.63
C GLN A 57 -0.60 -5.36 -0.71
N LEU A 58 -0.70 -6.58 -1.26
CA LEU A 58 -0.94 -7.78 -0.46
C LEU A 58 0.13 -7.98 0.62
N ASN A 59 1.40 -7.71 0.30
CA ASN A 59 2.48 -7.81 1.26
C ASN A 59 2.47 -6.67 2.29
N ILE A 60 2.06 -5.46 1.92
CA ILE A 60 1.84 -4.36 2.86
C ILE A 60 0.69 -4.70 3.84
N GLU A 61 -0.38 -5.34 3.36
CA GLU A 61 -1.49 -5.80 4.21
C GLU A 61 -1.02 -6.90 5.19
N LYS A 62 -0.20 -7.86 4.74
CA LYS A 62 0.43 -8.84 5.64
C LYS A 62 1.30 -8.18 6.72
N ILE A 63 2.12 -7.20 6.35
CA ILE A 63 2.92 -6.41 7.31
C ILE A 63 2.00 -5.72 8.32
N HIS A 64 0.90 -5.12 7.85
CA HIS A 64 -0.07 -4.48 8.71
C HIS A 64 -0.67 -5.46 9.73
N LEU A 65 -1.00 -6.68 9.33
CA LEU A 65 -1.52 -7.72 10.22
C LEU A 65 -0.49 -8.16 11.28
N VAL A 66 0.78 -8.35 10.91
CA VAL A 66 1.86 -8.66 11.89
C VAL A 66 1.97 -7.55 12.94
N VAL A 67 1.84 -6.28 12.51
CA VAL A 67 1.85 -5.14 13.43
C VAL A 67 0.59 -5.12 14.31
N ALA A 68 -0.59 -5.31 13.72
CA ALA A 68 -1.88 -5.33 14.40
C ALA A 68 -1.94 -6.40 15.51
N ASN A 69 -1.41 -7.59 15.21
CA ASN A 69 -1.34 -8.72 16.14
C ASN A 69 -0.20 -8.62 17.16
N LYS A 70 0.59 -7.53 17.13
CA LYS A 70 1.78 -7.33 17.97
C LYS A 70 2.90 -8.38 17.77
N GLU A 71 2.83 -9.19 16.72
CA GLU A 71 3.83 -10.21 16.41
C GLU A 71 5.20 -9.59 16.11
N HIS A 72 5.23 -8.36 15.59
CA HIS A 72 6.47 -7.60 15.31
C HIS A 72 7.37 -7.36 16.54
N LEU A 73 6.88 -7.63 17.74
CA LEU A 73 7.67 -7.56 18.97
C LEU A 73 8.62 -8.77 19.13
N THR A 74 8.35 -9.89 18.44
CA THR A 74 9.20 -11.09 18.45
C THR A 74 10.21 -11.10 17.31
N ILE A 75 11.22 -11.96 17.39
CA ILE A 75 12.21 -12.14 16.33
C ILE A 75 11.54 -12.71 15.08
N GLU A 76 10.64 -13.68 15.26
CA GLU A 76 9.87 -14.31 14.19
C GLU A 76 9.00 -13.29 13.46
N GLY A 77 8.30 -12.41 14.18
CA GLY A 77 7.49 -11.37 13.56
C GLY A 77 8.32 -10.33 12.81
N LYS A 78 9.51 -9.96 13.32
CA LYS A 78 10.46 -9.10 12.58
C LYS A 78 10.95 -9.77 11.30
N ASN A 79 11.22 -11.08 11.34
CA ASN A 79 11.61 -11.85 10.16
C ASN A 79 10.50 -11.89 9.12
N LYS A 80 9.23 -12.09 9.53
CA LYS A 80 8.06 -12.00 8.63
C LYS A 80 7.98 -10.63 7.94
N ILE A 81 8.14 -9.54 8.69
CA ILE A 81 8.10 -8.19 8.11
C ILE A 81 9.22 -8.01 7.08
N LYS A 82 10.44 -8.45 7.39
CA LYS A 82 11.58 -8.36 6.47
C LYS A 82 11.31 -9.13 5.18
N GLU A 83 10.78 -10.34 5.30
CA GLU A 83 10.38 -11.17 4.16
C GLU A 83 9.31 -10.47 3.30
N TYR A 84 8.19 -10.06 3.88
CA TYR A 84 7.12 -9.37 3.15
C TYR A 84 7.60 -8.08 2.50
N ASN A 85 8.46 -7.31 3.17
CA ASN A 85 9.00 -6.07 2.64
C ASN A 85 9.89 -6.27 1.40
N ASN A 86 10.54 -7.44 1.25
CA ASN A 86 11.26 -7.77 0.03
C ASN A 86 10.31 -7.91 -1.16
N PHE A 87 9.12 -8.47 -0.94
CA PHE A 87 8.09 -8.65 -1.97
C PHE A 87 7.25 -7.39 -2.27
N VAL A 88 7.47 -6.28 -1.55
CA VAL A 88 6.86 -4.97 -1.86
C VAL A 88 7.59 -4.27 -3.01
N LYS A 89 8.89 -4.56 -3.16
CA LYS A 89 9.72 -3.96 -4.21
C LYS A 89 9.41 -4.59 -5.55
N TYR A 90 9.45 -3.77 -6.61
CA TYR A 90 9.44 -4.29 -7.96
C TYR A 90 10.74 -5.06 -8.23
N ASP A 91 10.61 -6.24 -8.81
CA ASP A 91 11.70 -7.09 -9.24
C ASP A 91 11.45 -7.51 -10.69
N SER A 92 12.24 -6.96 -11.61
CA SER A 92 12.12 -7.24 -13.05
C SER A 92 12.46 -8.69 -13.43
N THR A 93 13.04 -9.48 -12.52
CA THR A 93 13.37 -10.89 -12.75
C THR A 93 12.22 -11.82 -12.42
N LEU A 94 11.19 -11.33 -11.70
CA LEU A 94 10.00 -12.12 -11.37
C LEU A 94 8.99 -12.09 -12.52
N ASN A 95 8.49 -13.28 -12.89
CA ASN A 95 7.37 -13.40 -13.81
C ASN A 95 6.06 -13.07 -13.07
N TYR A 96 5.71 -11.78 -13.04
CA TYR A 96 4.41 -11.35 -12.52
C TYR A 96 3.29 -11.81 -13.47
N THR A 97 2.35 -12.61 -12.94
CA THR A 97 1.11 -12.92 -13.65
C THR A 97 0.06 -11.84 -13.36
N TRP A 98 -0.99 -11.82 -14.17
CA TRP A 98 -2.08 -10.83 -14.05
C TRP A 98 -3.41 -11.52 -13.81
N ASP A 99 -3.36 -12.76 -13.29
CA ASP A 99 -4.53 -13.63 -13.15
C ASP A 99 -5.60 -13.05 -12.23
N HIS A 100 -5.21 -12.18 -11.29
CA HIS A 100 -6.14 -11.46 -10.43
C HIS A 100 -7.07 -10.52 -11.22
N LEU A 101 -6.66 -10.07 -12.41
CA LEU A 101 -7.49 -9.25 -13.29
C LEU A 101 -8.47 -10.06 -14.13
N ASN A 102 -8.29 -11.39 -14.25
CA ASN A 102 -9.26 -12.23 -14.96
C ASN A 102 -10.65 -12.16 -14.29
N LYS A 103 -10.70 -11.83 -13.00
CA LYS A 103 -11.95 -11.62 -12.24
C LYS A 103 -12.50 -10.20 -12.35
N PHE A 104 -11.70 -9.24 -12.82
CA PHE A 104 -12.11 -7.83 -12.88
C PHE A 104 -13.25 -7.58 -13.88
N TYR A 105 -13.30 -8.36 -14.96
CA TYR A 105 -14.32 -8.25 -16.01
C TYR A 105 -15.51 -9.20 -15.84
N ASN A 106 -15.52 -10.04 -14.80
CA ASN A 106 -16.55 -11.07 -14.58
C ASN A 106 -17.53 -10.66 -13.47
N ASN A 107 -18.12 -9.47 -13.60
CA ASN A 107 -19.28 -9.07 -12.80
C ASN A 107 -20.56 -9.74 -13.31
#